data_AF-A0A6J1D5G8-F1
#
_entry.id   AF-A0A6J1D5G8-F1
#
_cell.length_a   1.000
_cell.length_b   1.000
_cell.length_c   1.000
_cell.angle_alpha   90.00
_cell.angle_beta   90.00
_cell.angle_gamma   90.00
#
_symmetry.space_group_name_H-M   'P 1'
#
loop_
_entity.id
_entity.type
_entity.pdbx_description
1 polymer ?
#
loop_
_entity_poly.entity_id
_entity_poly.type
_entity_poly.pdbx_seq_one_letter_code
_entity_poly.pdbx_strand_id
1 'polypeptide(L)'
;MSTTKIYVVYYSLHGHVGTMARKIQQGANSVEGVEATLWQVPETLSDVILNKMKAPPKADDVQEIRPEQLLEADGFLFGFPSRFGVMAAQFKAFFDATSEIWQSQALAGKPAGIFWSTGFHGGGQELTALTAITQLAHHGMIFVPVGYTFGSGMMEMSEVKGGSPYGAGTYAADGTRQPTELELQQAFYQGKYVAELTKKLKN
;
A
#
# COMPACT_ATOMS: atom_id res chain seq x y z
N MET A 1 12.26 14.91 19.83
CA MET A 1 10.92 14.43 19.44
C MET A 1 11.02 12.93 19.21
N SER A 2 10.00 12.16 19.56
CA SER A 2 10.00 10.71 19.32
C SER A 2 9.96 10.44 17.81
N THR A 3 10.70 9.42 17.35
CA THR A 3 10.70 9.02 15.93
C THR A 3 9.28 8.70 15.48
N THR A 4 8.86 9.24 14.34
CA THR A 4 7.56 8.93 13.71
C THR A 4 7.66 7.59 12.98
N LYS A 5 6.83 6.61 13.35
CA LYS A 5 6.83 5.27 12.78
C LYS A 5 5.79 5.18 11.65
N ILE A 6 6.23 4.78 10.47
CA ILE A 6 5.37 4.50 9.32
C ILE A 6 5.42 3.02 9.00
N TYR A 7 4.27 2.36 8.94
CA TYR A 7 4.22 0.96 8.48
C TYR A 7 3.74 0.90 7.03
N VAL A 8 4.56 0.31 6.18
CA VAL A 8 4.21 -0.03 4.80
C VAL A 8 3.79 -1.50 4.80
N VAL A 9 2.49 -1.73 4.93
CA VAL A 9 1.89 -3.07 5.05
C VAL A 9 1.38 -3.48 3.68
N TYR A 10 1.89 -4.58 3.12
CA TYR A 10 1.53 -4.99 1.77
C TYR A 10 1.29 -6.49 1.63
N TYR A 11 0.48 -6.86 0.63
CA TYR A 11 0.43 -8.21 0.08
C TYR A 11 0.94 -8.19 -1.36
N SER A 12 1.77 -9.15 -1.75
CA SER A 12 2.25 -9.28 -3.12
C SER A 12 2.40 -10.74 -3.52
N LEU A 13 1.70 -11.14 -4.58
CA LEU A 13 1.80 -12.50 -5.11
C LEU A 13 2.92 -12.61 -6.17
N HIS A 14 2.97 -11.66 -7.12
CA HIS A 14 3.94 -11.66 -8.22
C HIS A 14 4.99 -10.53 -8.09
N GLY A 15 5.27 -10.05 -6.88
CA GLY A 15 6.36 -9.11 -6.60
C GLY A 15 6.11 -7.62 -6.90
N HIS A 16 5.24 -7.27 -7.86
CA HIS A 16 5.00 -5.87 -8.29
C HIS A 16 4.68 -4.92 -7.13
N VAL A 17 3.75 -5.29 -6.25
CA VAL A 17 3.40 -4.50 -5.06
C VAL A 17 4.57 -4.42 -4.08
N GLY A 18 5.36 -5.49 -3.94
CA GLY A 18 6.57 -5.48 -3.11
C GLY A 18 7.62 -4.48 -3.63
N THR A 19 7.81 -4.41 -4.94
CA THR A 19 8.69 -3.40 -5.57
C THR A 19 8.20 -1.97 -5.28
N MET A 20 6.89 -1.73 -5.42
CA MET A 20 6.28 -0.44 -5.06
C MET A 20 6.44 -0.12 -3.57
N ALA A 21 6.23 -1.10 -2.69
CA ALA A 21 6.33 -0.96 -1.24
C ALA A 21 7.75 -0.54 -0.81
N ARG A 22 8.79 -1.15 -1.38
CA ARG A 22 10.19 -0.75 -1.13
C ARG A 22 10.45 0.69 -1.53
N LYS A 23 9.90 1.12 -2.68
CA LYS A 23 10.07 2.50 -3.15
C LYS A 23 9.31 3.51 -2.28
N ILE A 24 8.13 3.15 -1.81
CA ILE A 24 7.36 3.91 -0.81
C ILE A 24 8.14 4.03 0.50
N GLN A 25 8.72 2.93 0.99
CA GLN A 25 9.54 2.91 2.20
C GLN A 25 10.74 3.87 2.05
N GLN A 26 11.44 3.84 0.91
CA GLN A 26 12.52 4.78 0.62
C GLN A 26 12.03 6.23 0.66
N GLY A 27 10.85 6.51 0.09
CA GLY A 27 10.21 7.82 0.14
C GLY A 27 9.96 8.30 1.57
N ALA A 28 9.33 7.46 2.39
CA ALA A 28 9.03 7.76 3.78
C ALA A 28 10.31 7.97 4.63
N ASN A 29 11.32 7.11 4.46
CA ASN A 29 12.62 7.23 5.15
C ASN A 29 13.45 8.43 4.72
N SER A 30 13.09 9.12 3.62
CA SER A 30 13.75 10.37 3.22
C SER A 30 13.36 11.56 4.10
N VAL A 31 12.34 11.42 4.95
CA VAL A 31 11.88 12.46 5.88
C VAL A 31 12.63 12.32 7.20
N GLU A 32 13.34 13.36 7.61
CA GLU A 32 14.07 13.38 8.88
C GLU A 32 13.15 13.07 10.07
N GLY A 33 13.58 12.19 10.97
CA GLY A 33 12.81 11.80 12.17
C GLY A 33 11.64 10.85 11.89
N VAL A 34 11.57 10.28 10.69
CA VAL A 34 10.63 9.21 10.32
C VAL A 34 11.40 7.89 10.14
N GLU A 35 10.81 6.80 10.62
CA GLU A 35 11.27 5.44 10.38
C GLU A 35 10.14 4.64 9.74
N ALA A 36 10.38 4.12 8.54
CA ALA A 36 9.44 3.33 7.78
C ALA A 36 9.84 1.84 7.73
N THR A 37 8.93 0.97 8.17
CA THR A 37 9.14 -0.48 8.22
C THR A 37 8.24 -1.18 7.20
N LEU A 38 8.79 -2.14 6.45
CA LEU A 38 8.02 -3.01 5.55
C LEU A 38 7.41 -4.17 6.35
N TRP A 39 6.18 -4.52 5.99
CA TRP A 39 5.45 -5.62 6.59
C TRP A 39 4.65 -6.35 5.52
N GLN A 40 4.70 -7.69 5.55
CA GLN A 40 3.88 -8.52 4.66
C GLN A 40 2.63 -9.03 5.36
N VAL A 41 1.50 -9.00 4.65
CA VAL A 41 0.30 -9.72 5.07
C VAL A 41 0.51 -11.24 4.85
N PRO A 42 0.06 -12.10 5.78
CA PRO A 42 0.14 -13.55 5.62
C PRO A 42 -0.55 -14.07 4.35
N GLU A 43 0.02 -15.12 3.75
CA GLU A 43 -0.61 -15.82 2.63
C GLU A 43 -1.75 -16.71 3.15
N THR A 44 -2.85 -16.80 2.39
CA THR A 44 -4.03 -17.62 2.74
C THR A 44 -4.32 -18.72 1.72
N LEU A 45 -3.73 -18.65 0.53
CA LEU A 45 -3.84 -19.70 -0.48
C LEU A 45 -2.94 -20.88 -0.13
N SER A 46 -3.42 -22.09 -0.41
CA SER A 46 -2.60 -23.29 -0.24
C SER A 46 -1.49 -23.38 -1.29
N ASP A 47 -0.42 -24.10 -0.96
CA ASP A 47 0.69 -24.36 -1.88
C ASP A 47 0.23 -24.96 -3.21
N VAL A 48 -0.81 -25.79 -3.20
CA VAL A 48 -1.42 -26.36 -4.41
C VAL A 48 -1.93 -25.26 -5.34
N ILE A 49 -2.60 -24.23 -4.80
CA ILE A 49 -3.09 -23.10 -5.59
C ILE A 49 -1.94 -22.20 -6.03
N LEU A 50 -1.01 -21.88 -5.13
CA LEU A 50 0.16 -21.05 -5.45
C LEU A 50 0.98 -21.65 -6.60
N ASN A 51 1.21 -22.96 -6.57
CA ASN A 51 1.89 -23.69 -7.64
C ASN A 51 1.13 -23.62 -8.98
N LYS A 52 -0.20 -23.77 -8.96
CA LYS A 52 -1.04 -23.61 -10.17
C LYS A 52 -0.99 -22.20 -10.74
N MET A 53 -0.92 -21.20 -9.86
CA MET A 53 -0.78 -19.80 -10.24
C MET A 53 0.63 -19.42 -10.69
N LYS A 54 1.60 -20.34 -10.60
CA LYS A 54 3.02 -20.08 -10.84
C LYS A 54 3.52 -18.89 -10.02
N ALA A 55 3.06 -18.81 -8.77
CA ALA A 55 3.51 -17.78 -7.86
C ALA A 55 5.02 -17.95 -7.60
N PRO A 56 5.82 -16.88 -7.71
CA PRO A 56 7.21 -16.93 -7.27
C PRO A 56 7.27 -17.21 -5.76
N PRO A 57 8.39 -17.74 -5.26
CA PRO A 57 8.63 -17.84 -3.83
C PRO A 57 8.45 -16.48 -3.15
N LYS A 58 7.82 -16.48 -1.98
CA LYS A 58 7.71 -15.28 -1.14
C LYS A 58 9.10 -14.83 -0.71
N ALA A 59 9.39 -13.54 -0.81
CA ALA A 59 10.66 -12.99 -0.33
C ALA A 59 10.75 -13.15 1.20
N ASP A 60 11.90 -13.60 1.69
CA ASP A 60 12.17 -13.94 3.10
C ASP A 60 12.77 -12.78 3.91
N ASP A 61 12.97 -11.63 3.27
CA ASP A 61 13.61 -10.46 3.87
C ASP A 61 12.62 -9.51 4.58
N VAL A 62 11.32 -9.72 4.43
CA VAL A 62 10.27 -8.90 5.08
C VAL A 62 9.37 -9.80 5.91
N GLN A 63 9.24 -9.47 7.20
CA GLN A 63 8.44 -10.23 8.14
C GLN A 63 6.94 -10.09 7.91
N GLU A 64 6.19 -11.11 8.30
CA GLU A 64 4.74 -11.04 8.36
C GLU A 64 4.28 -10.21 9.55
N ILE A 65 3.24 -9.40 9.35
CA ILE A 65 2.61 -8.60 10.39
C ILE A 65 1.36 -9.28 10.94
N ARG A 66 1.18 -9.19 12.25
CA ARG A 66 -0.08 -9.52 12.93
C ARG A 66 -0.90 -8.26 13.18
N PRO A 67 -2.26 -8.34 13.14
CA PRO A 67 -3.13 -7.17 13.25
C PRO A 67 -2.81 -6.22 14.42
N GLU A 68 -2.49 -6.76 15.60
CA GLU A 68 -2.19 -5.99 16.81
C GLU A 68 -0.93 -5.11 16.69
N GLN A 69 -0.01 -5.44 15.78
CA GLN A 69 1.20 -4.63 15.55
C GLN A 69 0.86 -3.31 14.84
N LEU A 70 -0.32 -3.18 14.21
CA LEU A 70 -0.77 -1.89 13.66
C LEU A 70 -0.83 -0.79 14.75
N LEU A 71 -0.99 -1.17 16.02
CA LEU A 71 -1.03 -0.20 17.12
C LEU A 71 0.30 0.55 17.29
N GLU A 72 1.42 -0.03 16.86
CA GLU A 72 2.77 0.51 17.05
C GLU A 72 3.15 1.63 16.08
N ALA A 73 2.45 1.75 14.94
CA ALA A 73 2.74 2.76 13.93
C ALA A 73 1.94 4.06 14.16
N ASP A 74 2.47 5.19 13.71
CA ASP A 74 1.76 6.48 13.73
C ASP A 74 1.00 6.73 12.42
N GLY A 75 1.43 6.10 11.32
CA GLY A 75 0.77 6.19 10.02
C GLY A 75 1.08 4.98 9.14
N PHE A 76 0.31 4.83 8.06
CA PHE A 76 0.30 3.63 7.24
C PHE A 76 0.34 3.91 5.74
N LEU A 77 0.94 2.99 4.99
CA LEU A 77 0.68 2.81 3.57
C LEU A 77 0.28 1.36 3.32
N PHE A 78 -0.92 1.14 2.80
CA PHE A 78 -1.47 -0.20 2.55
C PHE A 78 -1.40 -0.57 1.08
N GLY A 79 -0.75 -1.70 0.78
CA GLY A 79 -0.42 -2.13 -0.58
C GLY A 79 -1.01 -3.48 -0.98
N PHE A 80 -1.73 -3.59 -2.09
CA PHE A 80 -2.24 -4.89 -2.53
C PHE A 80 -2.51 -4.97 -4.04
N PRO A 81 -2.48 -6.17 -4.64
CA PRO A 81 -2.90 -6.34 -6.01
C PRO A 81 -4.43 -6.29 -6.10
N SER A 82 -4.93 -5.71 -7.19
CA SER A 82 -6.35 -5.73 -7.53
C SER A 82 -6.82 -7.16 -7.81
N ARG A 83 -8.02 -7.47 -7.32
CA ARG A 83 -8.81 -8.64 -7.67
C ARG A 83 -10.20 -8.14 -8.04
N PHE A 84 -10.45 -8.01 -9.33
CA PHE A 84 -11.74 -7.55 -9.88
C PHE A 84 -12.22 -6.20 -9.31
N GLY A 85 -11.29 -5.26 -9.10
CA GLY A 85 -11.62 -3.92 -8.60
C GLY A 85 -11.72 -3.79 -7.08
N VAL A 86 -11.34 -4.83 -6.32
CA VAL A 86 -11.18 -4.78 -4.86
C VAL A 86 -9.81 -5.30 -4.44
N MET A 87 -9.48 -5.15 -3.15
CA MET A 87 -8.26 -5.71 -2.58
C MET A 87 -8.24 -7.24 -2.64
N ALA A 88 -7.03 -7.83 -2.59
CA ALA A 88 -6.87 -9.28 -2.50
C ALA A 88 -7.48 -9.85 -1.21
N ALA A 89 -7.97 -11.08 -1.28
CA ALA A 89 -8.63 -11.76 -0.16
C ALA A 89 -7.72 -11.87 1.08
N GLN A 90 -6.41 -12.03 0.89
CA GLN A 90 -5.40 -12.03 1.95
C GLN A 90 -5.42 -10.72 2.74
N PHE A 91 -5.44 -9.59 2.02
CA PHE A 91 -5.48 -8.28 2.64
C PHE A 91 -6.82 -8.01 3.34
N LYS A 92 -7.91 -8.47 2.72
CA LYS A 92 -9.24 -8.38 3.32
C LYS A 92 -9.34 -9.22 4.60
N ALA A 93 -8.80 -10.43 4.61
CA ALA A 93 -8.76 -11.30 5.78
C ALA A 93 -7.93 -10.67 6.92
N PHE A 94 -6.82 -10.00 6.59
CA PHE A 94 -6.04 -9.23 7.56
C PHE A 94 -6.86 -8.11 8.22
N PHE A 95 -7.61 -7.33 7.44
CA PHE A 95 -8.54 -6.35 8.00
C PHE A 95 -9.73 -6.99 8.73
N ASP A 96 -10.23 -8.16 8.31
CA ASP A 96 -11.31 -8.83 9.05
C ASP A 96 -10.86 -9.31 10.43
N ALA A 97 -9.56 -9.51 10.63
CA ALA A 97 -8.96 -9.86 11.91
C ALA A 97 -8.70 -8.64 12.83
N THR A 98 -9.12 -7.42 12.47
CA THR A 98 -8.93 -6.21 13.29
C THR A 98 -10.18 -5.81 14.09
N SER A 99 -11.15 -6.72 14.29
CA SER A 99 -12.44 -6.39 14.92
C SER A 99 -12.30 -5.73 16.30
N GLU A 100 -11.38 -6.18 17.14
CA GLU A 100 -11.14 -5.59 18.47
C GLU A 100 -10.49 -4.20 18.37
N ILE A 101 -9.54 -4.03 17.45
CA ILE A 101 -8.87 -2.75 17.16
C ILE A 101 -9.87 -1.72 16.64
N TRP A 102 -10.80 -2.17 15.78
CA TRP A 102 -11.92 -1.36 15.31
C TRP A 102 -12.85 -1.00 16.47
N GLN A 103 -13.23 -1.95 17.31
CA GLN A 103 -14.16 -1.69 18.42
C GLN A 103 -13.60 -0.65 19.40
N SER A 104 -12.29 -0.70 19.68
CA SER A 104 -11.62 0.29 20.52
C SER A 104 -11.22 1.57 19.78
N GLN A 105 -11.47 1.64 18.47
CA GLN A 105 -11.06 2.75 17.58
C GLN A 105 -9.57 3.10 17.70
N ALA A 106 -8.70 2.13 17.93
CA ALA A 106 -7.28 2.38 18.26
C ALA A 106 -6.42 2.87 17.07
N LEU A 107 -6.96 2.84 15.84
CA LEU A 107 -6.34 3.42 14.65
C LEU A 107 -6.93 4.79 14.29
N ALA A 108 -7.90 5.29 15.04
CA ALA A 108 -8.56 6.55 14.73
C ALA A 108 -7.55 7.72 14.74
N GLY A 109 -7.66 8.60 13.75
CA GLY A 109 -6.77 9.75 13.57
C GLY A 109 -5.41 9.44 12.95
N LYS A 110 -5.02 8.16 12.80
CA LYS A 110 -3.76 7.79 12.15
C LYS A 110 -3.86 8.00 10.63
N PRO A 111 -2.90 8.66 9.97
CA PRO A 111 -2.91 8.84 8.52
C PRO A 111 -2.66 7.53 7.78
N ALA A 112 -3.37 7.32 6.67
CA ALA A 112 -3.24 6.12 5.85
C ALA A 112 -3.32 6.43 4.34
N GLY A 113 -2.30 6.00 3.60
CA GLY A 113 -2.29 5.98 2.14
C GLY A 113 -2.57 4.57 1.58
N ILE A 114 -2.97 4.49 0.31
CA ILE A 114 -3.23 3.23 -0.40
C ILE A 114 -2.38 3.20 -1.67
N PHE A 115 -1.82 2.03 -2.01
CA PHE A 115 -1.13 1.78 -3.28
C PHE A 115 -1.45 0.38 -3.81
N TRP A 116 -1.34 0.15 -5.11
CA TRP A 116 -1.80 -1.12 -5.69
C TRP A 116 -1.12 -1.51 -7.00
N SER A 117 -1.35 -2.75 -7.43
CA SER A 117 -1.03 -3.19 -8.79
C SER A 117 -2.29 -3.71 -9.47
N THR A 118 -2.47 -3.47 -10.77
CA THR A 118 -3.56 -4.08 -11.56
C THR A 118 -3.01 -4.78 -12.80
N GLY A 119 -3.79 -5.66 -13.42
CA GLY A 119 -3.38 -6.30 -14.69
C GLY A 119 -3.29 -5.28 -15.82
N PHE A 120 -4.44 -4.73 -16.25
CA PHE A 120 -4.54 -3.92 -17.46
C PHE A 120 -5.36 -2.65 -17.26
N HIS A 121 -5.35 -1.76 -18.26
CA HIS A 121 -6.22 -0.59 -18.31
C HIS A 121 -7.69 -0.96 -18.08
N GLY A 122 -8.40 -0.14 -17.32
CA GLY A 122 -9.80 -0.40 -16.95
C GLY A 122 -10.00 -1.56 -15.95
N GLY A 123 -8.94 -2.31 -15.60
CA GLY A 123 -8.98 -3.46 -14.69
C GLY A 123 -9.11 -3.09 -13.20
N GLY A 124 -9.79 -2.00 -12.89
CA GLY A 124 -10.00 -1.52 -11.52
C GLY A 124 -8.86 -0.67 -10.95
N GLN A 125 -8.11 0.06 -11.76
CA GLN A 125 -7.05 0.97 -11.30
C GLN A 125 -7.56 1.96 -10.24
N GLU A 126 -8.73 2.57 -10.45
CA GLU A 126 -9.29 3.48 -9.45
C GLU A 126 -10.21 2.76 -8.47
N LEU A 127 -11.01 1.82 -8.96
CA LEU A 127 -12.01 1.12 -8.14
C LEU A 127 -11.38 0.35 -6.97
N THR A 128 -10.19 -0.23 -7.17
CA THR A 128 -9.45 -0.95 -6.12
C THR A 128 -9.10 -0.04 -4.94
N ALA A 129 -8.64 1.19 -5.24
CA ALA A 129 -8.35 2.17 -4.21
C ALA A 129 -9.63 2.68 -3.55
N LEU A 130 -10.63 3.05 -4.36
CA LEU A 130 -11.90 3.59 -3.89
C LEU A 130 -12.61 2.64 -2.91
N THR A 131 -12.67 1.35 -3.24
CA THR A 131 -13.31 0.34 -2.39
C THR A 131 -12.53 0.10 -1.10
N ALA A 132 -11.20 0.23 -1.12
CA ALA A 132 -10.37 0.08 0.08
C ALA A 132 -10.47 1.25 1.07
N ILE A 133 -10.84 2.46 0.61
CA ILE A 133 -11.06 3.61 1.50
C ILE A 133 -12.13 3.31 2.57
N THR A 134 -13.10 2.45 2.26
CA THR A 134 -14.14 2.04 3.23
C THR A 134 -13.54 1.44 4.51
N GLN A 135 -12.47 0.65 4.39
CA GLN A 135 -11.78 0.08 5.55
C GLN A 135 -11.13 1.16 6.41
N LEU A 136 -10.54 2.17 5.77
CA LEU A 136 -9.92 3.30 6.48
C LEU A 136 -10.96 4.11 7.25
N ALA A 137 -12.09 4.40 6.58
CA ALA A 137 -13.18 5.17 7.17
C ALA A 137 -13.78 4.47 8.41
N HIS A 138 -14.01 3.15 8.34
CA HIS A 138 -14.56 2.40 9.47
C HIS A 138 -13.61 2.32 10.67
N HIS A 139 -12.30 2.31 10.44
CA HIS A 139 -11.28 2.39 11.49
C HIS A 139 -11.01 3.81 12.01
N GLY A 140 -11.67 4.83 11.47
CA GLY A 140 -11.45 6.23 11.83
C GLY A 140 -10.10 6.78 11.36
N MET A 141 -9.41 6.08 10.45
CA MET A 141 -8.14 6.54 9.89
C MET A 141 -8.34 7.73 8.95
N ILE A 142 -7.32 8.60 8.86
CA ILE A 142 -7.34 9.74 7.94
C ILE A 142 -6.81 9.28 6.60
N PHE A 143 -7.67 9.18 5.59
CA PHE A 143 -7.22 8.86 4.23
C PHE A 143 -6.39 10.02 3.65
N VAL A 144 -5.15 9.70 3.26
CA VAL A 144 -4.22 10.63 2.61
C VAL A 144 -4.07 10.23 1.14
N PRO A 145 -4.81 10.90 0.21
CA PRO A 145 -4.63 10.69 -1.22
C PRO A 145 -3.33 11.34 -1.71
N VAL A 146 -2.81 10.87 -2.85
CA VAL A 146 -1.73 11.59 -3.57
C VAL A 146 -2.28 12.86 -4.22
N GLY A 147 -3.55 12.89 -4.61
CA GLY A 147 -4.10 14.00 -5.38
C GLY A 147 -3.29 14.22 -6.67
N TYR A 148 -3.09 15.49 -7.04
CA TYR A 148 -2.21 15.87 -8.15
C TYR A 148 -0.85 16.41 -7.68
N THR A 149 -0.47 16.17 -6.43
CA THR A 149 0.69 16.84 -5.81
C THR A 149 2.04 16.26 -6.24
N PHE A 150 2.05 15.11 -6.94
CA PHE A 150 3.21 14.59 -7.67
C PHE A 150 3.56 15.40 -8.94
N GLY A 151 2.76 16.42 -9.28
CA GLY A 151 3.07 17.37 -10.35
C GLY A 151 2.83 16.81 -11.76
N SER A 152 3.69 17.19 -12.71
CA SER A 152 3.52 16.86 -14.13
C SER A 152 3.42 15.35 -14.40
N GLY A 153 4.06 14.50 -13.58
CA GLY A 153 3.94 13.04 -13.69
C GLY A 153 2.51 12.50 -13.49
N MET A 154 1.61 13.28 -12.88
CA MET A 154 0.19 12.93 -12.80
C MET A 154 -0.53 13.13 -14.15
N MET A 155 -0.09 14.11 -14.93
CA MET A 155 -0.68 14.53 -16.21
C MET A 155 0.03 13.91 -17.43
N GLU A 156 1.03 13.05 -17.21
CA GLU A 156 1.71 12.33 -18.28
C GLU A 156 0.74 11.38 -19.03
N MET A 157 0.76 11.45 -20.36
CA MET A 157 -0.17 10.77 -21.27
C MET A 157 0.52 10.02 -22.42
N SER A 158 1.82 10.21 -22.62
CA SER A 158 2.60 9.55 -23.66
C SER A 158 3.04 8.13 -23.28
N GLU A 159 3.06 7.82 -21.98
CA GLU A 159 3.42 6.51 -21.45
C GLU A 159 2.28 5.89 -20.64
N VAL A 160 2.16 4.56 -20.72
CA VAL A 160 1.23 3.80 -19.89
C VAL A 160 1.76 3.72 -18.46
N LYS A 161 1.04 4.34 -17.53
CA LYS A 161 1.33 4.33 -16.09
C LYS A 161 0.10 4.00 -15.24
N GLY A 162 0.32 3.23 -14.18
CA GLY A 162 -0.65 3.01 -13.12
C GLY A 162 -0.75 4.18 -12.15
N GLY A 163 -1.65 4.05 -11.19
CA GLY A 163 -1.89 5.07 -10.18
C GLY A 163 -2.91 6.12 -10.61
N SER A 164 -3.34 6.91 -9.65
CA SER A 164 -4.40 7.91 -9.80
C SER A 164 -4.32 8.91 -8.64
N PRO A 165 -5.20 9.91 -8.56
CA PRO A 165 -5.26 10.78 -7.39
C PRO A 165 -5.50 10.03 -6.06
N TYR A 166 -6.04 8.81 -6.09
CA TYR A 166 -6.24 7.99 -4.90
C TYR A 166 -4.92 7.43 -4.31
N GLY A 167 -3.85 7.33 -5.10
CA GLY A 167 -2.59 6.75 -4.67
C GLY A 167 -1.69 6.28 -5.82
N ALA A 168 -0.46 5.86 -5.49
CA ALA A 168 0.45 5.27 -6.46
C ALA A 168 -0.03 3.89 -6.89
N GLY A 169 0.18 3.58 -8.17
CA GLY A 169 -0.19 2.28 -8.70
C GLY A 169 0.71 1.86 -9.84
N THR A 170 0.64 0.58 -10.19
CA THR A 170 1.41 0.00 -11.29
C THR A 170 0.57 -0.99 -12.10
N TYR A 171 0.92 -1.19 -13.37
CA TYR A 171 0.39 -2.28 -14.19
C TYR A 171 1.34 -3.49 -14.19
N ALA A 172 0.78 -4.67 -13.96
CA ALA A 172 1.48 -5.95 -14.02
C ALA A 172 1.30 -6.65 -15.38
N ALA A 173 0.32 -6.24 -16.20
CA ALA A 173 -0.03 -6.89 -17.46
C ALA A 173 -0.29 -8.40 -17.29
N ASP A 174 0.45 -9.24 -18.02
CA ASP A 174 0.46 -10.70 -17.92
C ASP A 174 1.37 -11.24 -16.78
N GLY A 175 1.91 -10.35 -15.96
CA GLY A 175 2.87 -10.63 -14.88
C GLY A 175 4.32 -10.33 -15.27
N THR A 176 4.62 -10.02 -16.52
CA THR A 176 5.99 -9.73 -16.98
C THR A 176 6.37 -8.24 -16.88
N ARG A 177 5.40 -7.33 -17.01
CA ARG A 177 5.65 -5.88 -16.95
C ARG A 177 6.01 -5.46 -15.53
N GLN A 178 7.23 -4.97 -15.35
CA GLN A 178 7.66 -4.39 -14.07
C GLN A 178 7.17 -2.94 -13.90
N PRO A 179 7.09 -2.45 -12.65
CA PRO A 179 6.81 -1.04 -12.40
C PRO A 179 7.77 -0.13 -13.16
N THR A 180 7.24 0.87 -13.86
CA THR A 180 8.07 1.82 -14.60
C THR A 180 8.71 2.84 -13.66
N GLU A 181 9.75 3.52 -14.13
CA GLU A 181 10.41 4.56 -13.33
C GLU A 181 9.43 5.66 -12.90
N LEU A 182 8.49 6.06 -13.77
CA LEU A 182 7.46 7.03 -13.43
C LEU A 182 6.53 6.55 -12.31
N GLU A 183 6.10 5.28 -12.34
CA GLU A 183 5.30 4.66 -11.28
C GLU A 183 6.08 4.60 -9.96
N LEU A 184 7.38 4.27 -10.03
CA LEU A 184 8.28 4.25 -8.88
C LEU A 184 8.54 5.64 -8.30
N GLN A 185 8.64 6.68 -9.12
CA GLN A 185 8.75 8.06 -8.66
C GLN A 185 7.48 8.52 -7.95
N GLN A 186 6.30 8.15 -8.47
CA GLN A 186 5.04 8.42 -7.78
C GLN A 186 4.97 7.68 -6.43
N ALA A 187 5.42 6.43 -6.39
CA ALA A 187 5.50 5.62 -5.17
C ALA A 187 6.41 6.26 -4.11
N PHE A 188 7.61 6.70 -4.51
CA PHE A 188 8.53 7.42 -3.65
C PHE A 188 7.89 8.71 -3.11
N TYR A 189 7.26 9.48 -4.00
CA TYR A 189 6.58 10.71 -3.64
C TYR A 189 5.47 10.47 -2.60
N GLN A 190 4.61 9.46 -2.82
CA GLN A 190 3.53 9.12 -1.89
C GLN A 190 4.08 8.75 -0.51
N GLY A 191 5.14 7.94 -0.45
CA GLY A 191 5.78 7.57 0.81
C GLY A 191 6.27 8.79 1.59
N LYS A 192 6.97 9.71 0.91
CA LYS A 192 7.44 10.96 1.49
C LYS A 192 6.26 11.83 1.99
N TYR A 193 5.24 11.99 1.16
CA TYR A 193 4.10 12.86 1.45
C TYR A 193 3.30 12.39 2.67
N VAL A 194 2.99 11.09 2.77
CA VAL A 194 2.30 10.52 3.93
C VAL A 194 3.17 10.64 5.20
N ALA A 195 4.47 10.42 5.08
CA ALA A 195 5.41 10.55 6.19
C ALA A 195 5.46 11.99 6.75
N GLU A 196 5.56 13.00 5.88
CA GLU A 196 5.54 14.41 6.27
C GLU A 196 4.24 14.80 6.99
N LEU A 197 3.09 14.34 6.48
CA LEU A 197 1.79 14.59 7.11
C LEU A 197 1.65 13.88 8.45
N THR A 198 2.08 12.62 8.54
CA THR A 198 2.08 11.86 9.78
C THR A 198 2.94 12.54 10.83
N LYS A 199 4.15 12.98 10.48
CA LYS A 199 5.02 13.71 11.40
C LYS A 199 4.41 15.02 11.90
N LYS A 200 3.63 15.73 11.06
CA LYS A 200 2.92 16.96 11.45
C LYS A 200 1.75 16.70 12.40
N LEU A 201 1.06 15.57 12.23
CA LEU A 201 -0.08 15.18 13.05
C LEU A 201 0.34 14.48 14.36
N LYS A 202 1.54 13.90 14.35
CA LYS A 202 2.19 13.34 15.54
C LYS A 202 2.72 14.48 16.41
N ASN A 203 2.03 14.74 17.53
CA ASN A 203 2.47 15.68 18.56
C ASN A 203 3.73 15.18 19.29
#